data_AF-A0A2V8J981-F1
#
_entry.id   AF-A0A2V8J981-F1
#
_cell.length_a   1.000
_cell.length_b   1.000
_cell.length_c   1.000
_cell.angle_alpha   90.00
_cell.angle_beta   90.00
_cell.angle_gamma   90.00
#
_symmetry.space_group_name_H-M   'P 1'
#
loop_
_entity.id
_entity.type
_entity.pdbx_description
1 polymer ?
#
loop_
_entity_poly.entity_id
_entity_poly.type
_entity_poly.pdbx_seq_one_letter_code
_entity_poly.pdbx_strand_id
1 'polypeptide(L)' 'MKIGVLLFNLGGPETLRDVKPFLYRLFSDPEIIRVKWGPVRKALAYTIATLRRTT' A
#
# COMPACT_ATOMS: atom_id res chain seq x y z
N MET A 1 16.17 -3.82 -33.34
CA MET A 1 15.53 -3.20 -32.16
C MET A 1 15.46 -4.24 -31.05
N LYS A 2 15.78 -3.90 -29.80
CA LYS A 2 15.62 -4.81 -28.65
C LYS A 2 14.34 -4.43 -27.92
N ILE A 3 13.47 -5.39 -27.67
CA ILE A 3 12.23 -5.17 -26.92
C ILE A 3 12.57 -5.21 -25.43
N GLY A 4 12.22 -4.15 -24.71
CA GLY A 4 12.23 -4.14 -23.25
C GLY A 4 10.85 -4.56 -22.73
N VAL A 5 10.82 -5.48 -21.77
CA VAL A 5 9.60 -5.90 -21.09
C VAL A 5 9.62 -5.37 -19.66
N LEU A 6 8.60 -4.59 -19.29
CA LEU A 6 8.42 -4.08 -17.93
C LEU A 6 7.37 -4.92 -17.21
N LEU A 7 7.78 -5.53 -16.10
CA LEU A 7 6.90 -6.28 -15.23
C LEU A 7 6.41 -5.35 -14.12
N PHE A 8 5.09 -5.15 -14.06
CA PHE A 8 4.47 -4.40 -12.97
C PHE A 8 3.96 -5.35 -11.89
N ASN A 9 4.26 -5.01 -10.64
CA ASN A 9 3.70 -5.62 -9.46
C ASN A 9 3.53 -4.53 -8.39
N LEU A 10 2.71 -4.78 -7.38
CA LEU A 10 2.54 -3.90 -6.21
C LEU A 10 3.76 -3.93 -5.27
N GLY A 11 4.67 -4.88 -5.47
CA GLY A 11 5.76 -5.18 -4.55
C GLY A 11 5.26 -5.93 -3.31
N GLY A 12 6.10 -6.03 -2.29
CA GLY A 12 5.78 -6.66 -1.02
C GLY A 12 6.82 -6.31 0.05
N PRO A 13 6.50 -6.53 1.34
CA PRO A 13 7.47 -6.33 2.42
C PRO A 13 8.55 -7.41 2.38
N GLU A 14 9.82 -7.01 2.49
CA GLU A 14 10.95 -7.95 2.58
C GLU A 14 11.12 -8.50 3.99
N THR A 15 10.83 -7.67 5.00
CA THR A 15 10.88 -8.06 6.41
C THR A 15 9.57 -7.73 7.14
N LEU A 16 9.37 -8.32 8.33
CA LEU A 16 8.20 -8.03 9.18
C LEU A 16 8.08 -6.53 9.55
N ARG A 17 9.20 -5.81 9.59
CA ARG A 17 9.21 -4.37 9.90
C ARG A 17 8.63 -3.54 8.77
N ASP A 18 8.68 -4.06 7.54
CA ASP A 18 8.22 -3.38 6.33
C ASP A 18 6.72 -3.55 6.10
N VAL A 19 6.07 -4.46 6.83
CA VAL A 19 4.63 -4.76 6.69
C VAL A 19 3.79 -3.51 6.93
N LYS A 20 4.01 -2.79 8.03
CA LYS A 20 3.24 -1.56 8.33
C LYS A 20 3.46 -0.47 7.26
N PRO A 21 4.71 -0.10 6.89
CA PRO A 21 4.97 0.82 5.79
C PRO A 21 4.34 0.40 4.46
N PHE A 22 4.41 -0.89 4.10
CA PHE A 22 3.82 -1.43 2.87
C PHE A 22 2.30 -1.25 2.86
N LEU A 23 1.60 -1.70 3.90
CA LEU A 23 0.15 -1.60 4.00
C LEU A 23 -0.32 -0.14 3.99
N TYR A 24 0.42 0.76 4.63
CA TYR A 24 0.09 2.19 4.59
C TYR A 24 0.16 2.76 3.17
N ARG A 25 1.21 2.43 2.40
CA ARG A 25 1.32 2.87 0.99
C ARG A 25 0.19 2.27 0.13
N LEU A 26 -0.10 0.98 0.32
CA LEU A 26 -1.15 0.27 -0.41
C LEU A 26 -2.52 0.89 -0.18
N PHE A 27 -2.92 1.13 1.06
CA PHE A 27 -4.26 1.66 1.38
C PHE A 27 -4.38 3.18 1.26
N SER A 28 -3.27 3.91 1.14
CA SER A 28 -3.29 5.35 0.84
C SER A 28 -3.67 5.64 -0.62
N ASP A 29 -3.60 4.64 -1.49
CA ASP A 29 -3.93 4.73 -2.90
C ASP A 29 -5.45 4.92 -3.11
N PRO A 30 -5.90 5.97 -3.83
CA PRO A 30 -7.31 6.17 -4.19
C PRO A 30 -7.92 5.01 -5.00
N GLU A 31 -7.12 4.28 -5.78
CA GLU A 31 -7.60 3.16 -6.59
C GLU A 31 -7.88 1.92 -5.72
N ILE A 32 -7.18 1.78 -4.59
CA ILE A 32 -7.40 0.71 -3.62
C ILE A 32 -8.56 1.06 -2.66
N ILE A 33 -8.53 2.27 -2.07
CA ILE A 33 -9.61 2.78 -1.23
C ILE A 33 -10.24 4.00 -1.89
N ARG A 34 -11.44 3.81 -2.45
CA ARG A 34 -12.20 4.82 -3.19
C ARG A 34 -12.89 5.86 -2.30
N VAL A 35 -12.14 6.45 -1.38
CA VAL A 35 -12.57 7.59 -0.56
C VAL A 35 -12.05 8.87 -1.19
N LYS A 36 -12.97 9.78 -1.55
CA LYS A 36 -12.66 11.06 -2.22
C LYS A 36 -11.89 12.01 -1.31
N TRP A 37 -12.12 11.96 0.01
CA TRP A 37 -11.46 12.85 0.95
C TRP A 37 -10.11 12.28 1.42
N GLY A 38 -9.02 12.88 0.92
CA GLY A 38 -7.64 12.42 1.17
C GLY A 38 -7.24 12.26 2.64
N PRO A 39 -7.59 13.19 3.56
CA PRO A 39 -7.27 13.05 4.98
C PRO A 39 -7.91 11.81 5.62
N VAL A 40 -9.21 11.56 5.37
CA VAL A 40 -9.87 10.35 5.89
C VAL A 40 -9.30 9.09 5.26
N ARG A 41 -8.98 9.10 3.96
CA ARG A 41 -8.32 7.94 3.34
C ARG A 41 -6.99 7.61 4.02
N LYS A 42 -6.14 8.61 4.27
CA LYS A 42 -4.86 8.42 4.97
C LYS A 42 -5.04 7.95 6.41
N ALA A 43 -6.04 8.47 7.12
CA ALA A 43 -6.37 8.01 8.47
C ALA A 43 -6.82 6.54 8.47
N LEU A 44 -7.69 6.15 7.53
CA LEU A 44 -8.11 4.76 7.35
C LEU A 44 -6.92 3.86 6.99
N ALA A 45 -6.08 4.29 6.06
CA ALA A 45 -4.87 3.55 5.68
C ALA A 45 -3.94 3.32 6.89
N TYR A 46 -3.75 4.33 7.73
CA TYR A 46 -2.96 4.21 8.96
C TYR A 46 -3.58 3.24 9.97
N THR A 47 -4.89 3.32 10.19
CA THR A 47 -5.61 2.43 11.10
C THR A 47 -5.52 0.99 10.62
N ILE A 48 -5.78 0.72 9.32
CA ILE A 48 -5.68 -0.62 8.74
C ILE A 48 -4.25 -1.14 8.86
N ALA A 49 -3.25 -0.34 8.47
CA ALA A 49 -1.84 -0.73 8.53
C ALA A 49 -1.38 -1.01 9.98
N THR A 50 -1.92 -0.29 10.96
CA THR A 50 -1.59 -0.50 12.38
C THR A 50 -2.25 -1.76 12.94
N LEU A 51 -3.53 -2.01 12.59
CA LEU A 51 -4.28 -3.18 13.03
C LEU A 51 -3.76 -4.48 12.40
N ARG A 52 -3.38 -4.44 11.12
CA ARG A 52 -3.02 -5.62 10.32
C ARG A 52 -1.52 -5.93 10.30
N ARG A 53 -0.68 -5.17 11.00
CA ARG A 53 0.78 -5.42 11.03
C ARG A 53 1.17 -6.73 11.74
N THR A 54 0.29 -7.29 12.56
CA THR A 54 0.61 -8.36 13.53
C THR A 54 -0.10 -9.69 13.20
N THR A 55 -0.93 -9.72 12.16
CA THR A 55 -1.56 -10.95 11.65
C THR A 55 -0.67 -11.53 10.57
#